data_AF-A0A8M1MRN9-F1
#
_entry.id   AF-A0A8M1MRN9-F1
#
_cell.length_a   1.000
_cell.length_b   1.000
_cell.length_c   1.000
_cell.angle_alpha   90.00
_cell.angle_beta   90.00
_cell.angle_gamma   90.00
#
_symmetry.space_group_name_H-M   'P 1'
#
loop_
_entity.id
_entity.type
_entity.pdbx_description
1 polymer ?
#
loop_
_entity_poly.entity_id
_entity_poly.type
_entity_poly.pdbx_seq_one_letter_code
_entity_poly.pdbx_strand_id
1 'polypeptide(L)'
;MGTGGLGAHTGQNRAVSRGGPGALACGEPPPPLCFPLLLQWVNKWRSAGGDPGVPCSVSDADKSPRLRYPLYQLGGPQLRVFRTNFFIRLVRPGSVQPEDTVQFRIPMEMTRVDLRNYLERIYNVPVAAVRTRVQHGSNRKRDYRNVRMKKPDYKVAYVQLAHGQTFTFPDLFPEKNHGSPGDNDIQDRLLEGQRQRQSRDPRRGGVPDWFGL
;
A
#
# COMPACT_ATOMS: atom_id res chain seq x y z
N MET A 1 37.29 35.22 62.19
CA MET A 1 35.89 34.97 62.59
C MET A 1 35.34 33.87 61.70
N GLY A 2 34.90 32.75 62.28
CA GLY A 2 33.96 31.83 61.65
C GLY A 2 34.53 30.69 60.80
N THR A 3 35.01 29.65 61.46
CA THR A 3 35.20 28.27 60.96
C THR A 3 33.88 27.48 60.97
N GLY A 4 33.77 26.45 60.12
CA GLY A 4 32.81 25.32 60.24
C GLY A 4 31.94 25.15 59.00
N GLY A 5 31.90 24.03 58.25
CA GLY A 5 32.31 22.67 58.56
C GLY A 5 31.10 21.77 58.84
N LEU A 6 30.93 20.75 57.99
CA LEU A 6 30.25 19.46 58.21
C LEU A 6 28.71 19.40 58.16
N GLY A 7 28.23 18.41 57.42
CA GLY A 7 26.81 18.03 57.35
C GLY A 7 26.53 16.89 56.37
N ALA A 8 27.27 15.79 56.48
CA ALA A 8 27.02 14.54 55.76
C ALA A 8 25.67 13.93 56.18
N HIS A 9 24.99 13.25 55.24
CA HIS A 9 24.00 12.23 55.56
C HIS A 9 24.26 11.01 54.68
N THR A 10 24.87 10.01 55.32
CA THR A 10 24.99 8.63 54.86
C THR A 10 23.83 7.84 55.49
N GLY A 11 23.19 6.98 54.72
CA GLY A 11 22.22 5.98 55.20
C GLY A 11 21.61 5.23 54.02
N GLN A 12 22.34 4.29 53.42
CA GLN A 12 22.17 2.84 53.62
C GLN A 12 20.72 2.36 53.61
N ASN A 13 20.34 1.60 52.57
CA ASN A 13 19.52 0.38 52.64
C ASN A 13 19.65 -0.34 51.29
N ARG A 14 20.56 -1.32 51.18
CA ARG A 14 20.40 -2.75 51.47
C ARG A 14 19.70 -3.49 50.33
N ALA A 15 20.53 -4.11 49.50
CA ALA A 15 20.16 -5.17 48.58
C ALA A 15 19.51 -6.34 49.34
N VAL A 16 18.37 -6.82 48.83
CA VAL A 16 17.88 -8.18 49.09
C VAL A 16 17.44 -8.75 47.75
N SER A 17 18.29 -9.63 47.24
CA SER A 17 17.94 -10.63 46.24
C SER A 17 16.91 -11.61 46.81
N ARG A 18 15.77 -11.76 46.14
CA ARG A 18 15.03 -13.02 46.14
C ARG A 18 14.56 -13.29 44.71
N GLY A 19 15.19 -14.29 44.10
CA GLY A 19 14.67 -14.94 42.91
C GLY A 19 13.38 -15.69 43.22
N GLY A 20 12.54 -15.82 42.21
CA GLY A 20 11.33 -16.65 42.19
C GLY A 20 10.65 -16.54 40.83
N PRO A 21 10.04 -17.63 40.33
CA PRO A 21 10.18 -18.04 38.94
C PRO A 21 8.97 -17.67 38.05
N GLY A 22 9.13 -17.85 36.74
CA GLY A 22 8.00 -18.14 35.85
C GLY A 22 7.78 -17.11 34.77
N ALA A 23 8.68 -17.09 33.78
CA ALA A 23 8.33 -16.66 32.43
C ALA A 23 7.15 -17.52 31.94
N LEU A 24 5.97 -16.91 31.78
CA LEU A 24 4.88 -17.54 31.03
C LEU A 24 5.21 -17.40 29.55
N ALA A 25 5.81 -18.50 29.08
CA ALA A 25 5.99 -18.97 27.72
C ALA A 25 5.27 -18.19 26.62
N CYS A 26 6.08 -17.66 25.70
CA CYS A 26 5.79 -17.69 24.28
C CYS A 26 5.27 -19.09 23.91
N GLY A 27 4.12 -19.16 23.24
CA GLY A 27 3.49 -20.41 22.87
C GLY A 27 4.45 -21.33 22.11
N GLU A 28 4.72 -22.50 22.70
CA GLU A 28 5.31 -23.62 22.00
C GLU A 28 4.33 -24.14 20.92
N PRO A 29 4.84 -24.63 19.79
CA PRO A 29 4.02 -25.25 18.75
C PRO A 29 3.39 -26.57 19.27
N PRO A 30 2.14 -26.89 18.89
CA PRO A 30 1.51 -28.12 19.32
C PRO A 30 2.16 -29.37 18.67
N PRO A 31 2.25 -30.50 19.39
CA PRO A 31 2.76 -31.78 18.88
C PRO A 31 1.84 -32.41 17.82
N PRO A 32 2.34 -33.38 17.03
CA PRO A 32 1.70 -33.86 15.82
C PRO A 32 0.33 -34.52 16.05
N LEU A 33 -0.56 -34.11 15.16
CA LEU A 33 -1.96 -34.49 14.96
C LEU A 33 -2.27 -35.98 15.16
N CYS A 34 -3.27 -36.22 16.02
CA CYS A 34 -4.08 -37.43 16.00
C CYS A 34 -5.04 -37.36 14.79
N PHE A 35 -5.05 -38.40 13.97
CA PHE A 35 -5.55 -38.39 12.59
C PHE A 35 -7.09 -38.29 12.33
N PRO A 36 -8.05 -38.36 13.27
CA PRO A 36 -9.47 -38.38 12.87
C PRO A 36 -10.17 -37.01 12.83
N LEU A 37 -9.54 -35.91 13.28
CA LEU A 37 -10.17 -34.58 13.30
C LEU A 37 -9.98 -33.74 12.02
N LEU A 38 -9.02 -34.13 11.15
CA LEU A 38 -8.78 -33.45 9.89
C LEU A 38 -9.96 -33.62 8.91
N LEU A 39 -10.65 -34.77 8.96
CA LEU A 39 -11.79 -35.05 8.10
C LEU A 39 -13.05 -34.26 8.51
N GLN A 40 -13.19 -33.96 9.81
CA GLN A 40 -14.33 -33.20 10.33
C GLN A 40 -14.18 -31.69 10.04
N TRP A 41 -12.94 -31.18 10.01
CA TRP A 41 -12.65 -29.80 9.63
C TRP A 41 -12.81 -29.57 8.11
N VAL A 42 -12.31 -30.49 7.26
CA VAL A 42 -12.45 -30.42 5.80
C VAL A 42 -13.91 -30.44 5.35
N ASN A 43 -14.75 -31.25 5.99
CA ASN A 43 -16.18 -31.32 5.66
C ASN A 43 -16.98 -30.09 6.13
N LYS A 44 -16.57 -29.44 7.23
CA LYS A 44 -17.15 -28.16 7.66
C LYS A 44 -16.79 -27.01 6.71
N TRP A 45 -15.60 -27.07 6.10
CA TRP A 45 -15.16 -26.11 5.07
C TRP A 45 -15.89 -26.31 3.73
N ARG A 46 -16.20 -27.56 3.36
CA ARG A 46 -16.94 -27.90 2.13
C ARG A 46 -18.44 -27.54 2.17
N SER A 47 -19.01 -27.35 3.35
CA SER A 47 -20.44 -27.02 3.52
C SER A 47 -20.73 -25.52 3.61
N ALA A 48 -19.70 -24.67 3.69
CA ALA A 48 -19.82 -23.21 3.60
C ALA A 48 -19.62 -22.80 2.14
N GLY A 49 -20.69 -22.89 1.33
CA GLY A 49 -20.67 -22.61 -0.11
C GLY A 49 -20.22 -21.18 -0.43
N GLY A 50 -18.92 -21.02 -0.68
CA GLY A 50 -18.33 -19.85 -1.33
C GLY A 50 -17.72 -20.28 -2.65
N ASP A 51 -18.34 -19.86 -3.76
CA ASP A 51 -17.86 -20.12 -5.12
C ASP A 51 -16.43 -19.56 -5.33
N PRO A 52 -15.44 -20.40 -5.66
CA PRO A 52 -14.11 -19.96 -6.07
C PRO A 52 -14.15 -19.61 -7.56
N GLY A 53 -14.84 -18.53 -7.91
CA GLY A 53 -15.02 -18.19 -9.33
C GLY A 53 -15.58 -16.81 -9.65
N VAL A 54 -15.85 -15.97 -8.64
CA VAL A 54 -16.27 -14.59 -8.90
C VAL A 54 -15.02 -13.73 -9.11
N PRO A 55 -14.77 -13.19 -10.32
CA PRO A 55 -13.72 -12.20 -10.49
C PRO A 55 -14.02 -11.05 -9.54
N CYS A 56 -13.05 -10.68 -8.72
CA CYS A 56 -13.13 -9.62 -7.75
C CYS A 56 -13.94 -8.45 -8.31
N SER A 57 -15.18 -8.31 -7.85
CA SER A 57 -15.95 -7.11 -8.08
C SER A 57 -15.21 -6.01 -7.32
N VAL A 58 -14.48 -5.17 -8.05
CA VAL A 58 -13.76 -3.99 -7.55
C VAL A 58 -14.74 -2.89 -7.09
N SER A 59 -15.91 -3.28 -6.58
CA SER A 59 -16.94 -2.41 -6.02
C SER A 59 -16.96 -2.40 -4.50
N ASP A 60 -16.15 -3.24 -3.84
CA ASP A 60 -16.05 -3.28 -2.37
C ASP A 60 -14.83 -2.52 -1.81
N ALA A 61 -14.06 -1.86 -2.67
CA ALA A 61 -13.02 -0.94 -2.23
C ALA A 61 -13.65 0.43 -1.94
N ASP A 62 -13.64 0.80 -0.66
CA ASP A 62 -13.98 2.12 -0.11
C ASP A 62 -15.44 2.34 0.32
N LYS A 63 -15.99 1.40 1.10
CA LYS A 63 -17.04 1.72 2.07
C LYS A 63 -16.42 1.86 3.46
N SER A 64 -15.57 2.86 3.65
CA SER A 64 -15.25 3.27 5.01
C SER A 64 -16.53 3.69 5.74
N PRO A 65 -16.68 3.41 7.04
CA PRO A 65 -17.85 3.87 7.79
C PRO A 65 -17.96 5.38 7.66
N ARG A 66 -19.08 5.84 7.10
CA ARG A 66 -19.35 7.27 6.90
C ARG A 66 -19.47 7.92 8.27
N LEU A 67 -18.44 8.67 8.66
CA LEU A 67 -18.43 9.47 9.87
C LEU A 67 -19.53 10.52 9.77
N ARG A 68 -20.38 10.60 10.79
CA ARG A 68 -21.37 11.68 10.92
C ARG A 68 -20.69 12.87 11.57
N TYR A 69 -20.70 14.02 10.90
CA TYR A 69 -20.22 15.28 11.49
C TYR A 69 -21.25 15.81 12.50
N PRO A 70 -20.82 16.32 13.67
CA PRO A 70 -21.73 16.94 14.61
C PRO A 70 -22.31 18.22 14.01
N LEU A 71 -23.58 18.50 14.31
CA LEU A 71 -24.25 19.71 13.85
C LEU A 71 -23.63 20.93 14.54
N TYR A 72 -23.25 21.93 13.75
CA TYR A 72 -22.72 23.18 14.28
C TYR A 72 -23.86 24.11 14.76
N GLN A 73 -23.69 24.68 15.95
CA GLN A 73 -24.54 25.74 16.52
C GLN A 73 -23.72 27.00 16.72
N LEU A 74 -24.34 28.18 16.54
CA LEU A 74 -23.66 29.45 16.71
C LEU A 74 -23.14 29.61 18.16
N GLY A 75 -21.88 29.99 18.31
CA GLY A 75 -21.22 30.07 19.63
C GLY A 75 -20.68 28.73 20.15
N GLY A 76 -20.88 27.64 19.41
CA GLY A 76 -20.28 26.35 19.70
C GLY A 76 -18.76 26.32 19.44
N PRO A 77 -18.06 25.28 19.91
CA PRO A 77 -16.64 25.13 19.68
C PRO A 77 -16.32 24.82 18.21
N GLN A 78 -15.10 25.17 17.80
CA GLN A 78 -14.59 24.83 16.48
C GLN A 78 -14.47 23.31 16.30
N LEU A 79 -14.97 22.78 15.18
CA LEU A 79 -14.83 21.37 14.81
C LEU A 79 -13.35 21.02 14.63
N ARG A 80 -12.88 19.98 15.33
CA ARG A 80 -11.52 19.44 15.25
C ARG A 80 -11.57 17.97 14.88
N VAL A 81 -10.78 17.58 13.88
CA VAL A 81 -10.63 16.19 13.45
C VAL A 81 -9.20 15.76 13.77
N PHE A 82 -9.04 14.82 14.70
CA PHE A 82 -7.73 14.33 15.13
C PHE A 82 -7.19 13.23 14.22
N ARG A 83 -8.06 12.29 13.82
CA ARG A 83 -7.72 11.19 12.91
C ARG A 83 -8.59 11.30 11.68
N THR A 84 -8.00 11.72 10.58
CA THR A 84 -8.67 11.77 9.29
C THR A 84 -8.70 10.38 8.65
N ASN A 85 -9.76 10.10 7.89
CA ASN A 85 -9.88 8.88 7.08
C ASN A 85 -9.77 9.20 5.59
N PHE A 86 -8.94 10.20 5.26
CA PHE A 86 -8.75 10.64 3.88
C PHE A 86 -7.43 10.12 3.35
N PHE A 87 -7.50 9.41 2.22
CA PHE A 87 -6.35 8.94 1.48
C PHE A 87 -6.26 9.69 0.17
N ILE A 88 -5.18 10.45 -0.02
CA ILE A 88 -4.90 11.15 -1.26
C ILE A 88 -3.78 10.44 -2.02
N ARG A 89 -3.81 10.52 -3.35
CA ARG A 89 -2.78 9.94 -4.21
C ARG A 89 -2.23 11.01 -5.13
N LEU A 90 -0.92 11.16 -5.13
CA LEU A 90 -0.21 11.99 -6.11
C LEU A 90 -0.24 11.28 -7.47
N VAL A 91 -0.54 12.01 -8.54
CA VAL A 91 -0.64 11.44 -9.90
C VAL A 91 0.20 12.26 -10.86
N ARG A 92 0.88 11.57 -11.78
CA ARG A 92 1.61 12.20 -12.88
C ARG A 92 0.63 12.98 -13.78
N PRO A 93 0.90 14.26 -14.10
CA PRO A 93 0.04 15.04 -14.97
C PRO A 93 -0.02 14.41 -16.37
N GLY A 94 -1.24 14.28 -16.91
CA GLY A 94 -1.47 13.73 -18.25
C GLY A 94 -1.35 14.76 -19.39
N SER A 95 -1.43 16.05 -19.06
CA SER A 95 -1.21 17.17 -19.97
C SER A 95 -0.11 18.05 -19.40
N VAL A 96 0.51 18.89 -20.23
CA VAL A 96 1.46 19.90 -19.74
C VAL A 96 0.74 20.79 -18.72
N GLN A 97 1.35 20.92 -17.54
CA GLN A 97 0.89 21.78 -16.45
C GLN A 97 2.04 22.73 -16.09
N PRO A 98 1.72 23.89 -15.50
CA PRO A 98 2.72 24.76 -14.91
C PRO A 98 3.56 24.04 -13.85
N GLU A 99 4.81 24.44 -13.68
CA GLU A 99 5.77 23.81 -12.76
C GLU A 99 5.39 23.94 -11.28
N ASP A 100 4.55 24.92 -10.94
CA ASP A 100 4.02 25.14 -9.59
C ASP A 100 2.78 24.27 -9.28
N THR A 101 2.24 23.57 -10.29
CA THR A 101 0.94 22.92 -10.23
C THR A 101 1.06 21.41 -10.07
N VAL A 102 0.56 20.90 -8.96
CA VAL A 102 0.58 19.48 -8.60
C VAL A 102 -0.80 18.85 -8.71
N GLN A 103 -0.86 17.62 -9.23
CA GLN A 103 -2.11 16.89 -9.43
C GLN A 103 -2.31 15.77 -8.39
N PHE A 104 -3.47 15.79 -7.72
CA PHE A 104 -3.88 14.78 -6.75
C PHE A 104 -5.20 14.11 -7.14
N ARG A 105 -5.33 12.82 -6.80
CA ARG A 105 -6.61 12.10 -6.73
C ARG A 105 -7.07 12.00 -5.29
N ILE A 106 -8.34 12.31 -5.07
CA ILE A 106 -8.91 12.54 -3.75
C ILE A 106 -10.29 11.87 -3.68
N PRO A 107 -10.73 11.41 -2.49
CA PRO A 107 -12.09 10.95 -2.28
C PRO A 107 -13.15 12.01 -2.58
N MET A 108 -14.36 11.54 -2.89
CA MET A 108 -15.49 12.39 -3.26
C MET A 108 -15.98 13.29 -2.12
N GLU A 109 -15.74 12.90 -0.87
CA GLU A 109 -16.20 13.62 0.32
C GLU A 109 -15.35 14.85 0.65
N MET A 110 -14.08 14.86 0.26
CA MET A 110 -13.12 15.91 0.67
C MET A 110 -13.30 17.21 -0.12
N THR A 111 -13.20 18.35 0.57
CA THR A 111 -13.32 19.69 -0.03
C THR A 111 -11.96 20.33 -0.31
N ARG A 112 -11.97 21.49 -1.00
CA ARG A 112 -10.77 22.29 -1.29
C ARG A 112 -10.07 22.77 -0.02
N VAL A 113 -10.84 23.17 0.99
CA VAL A 113 -10.33 23.68 2.27
C VAL A 113 -9.74 22.53 3.09
N ASP A 114 -10.39 21.37 3.10
CA ASP A 114 -9.88 20.18 3.78
C ASP A 114 -8.52 19.77 3.20
N LEU A 115 -8.38 19.79 1.87
CA LEU A 115 -7.13 19.44 1.22
C LEU A 115 -6.00 20.40 1.55
N ARG A 116 -6.29 21.71 1.55
CA ARG A 116 -5.31 22.72 1.94
C ARG A 116 -4.82 22.45 3.37
N ASN A 117 -5.73 22.32 4.32
CA ASN A 117 -5.40 22.02 5.72
C ASN A 117 -4.65 20.70 5.87
N TYR A 118 -4.99 19.69 5.07
CA TYR A 118 -4.37 18.38 5.11
C TYR A 118 -2.90 18.45 4.66
N LEU A 119 -2.62 19.13 3.54
CA LEU A 119 -1.26 19.30 3.02
C LEU A 119 -0.41 20.21 3.92
N GLU A 120 -0.98 21.32 4.41
CA GLU A 120 -0.26 22.25 5.27
C GLU A 120 0.06 21.64 6.65
N ARG A 121 -0.86 20.87 7.24
CA ARG A 121 -0.66 20.35 8.62
C ARG A 121 0.07 19.02 8.71
N ILE A 122 -0.10 18.13 7.73
CA ILE A 122 0.51 16.78 7.78
C ILE A 122 1.84 16.78 7.03
N TYR A 123 1.89 17.40 5.85
CA TYR A 123 3.07 17.38 4.99
C TYR A 123 3.87 18.69 5.03
N ASN A 124 3.39 19.72 5.72
CA ASN A 124 4.03 21.04 5.81
C ASN A 124 4.27 21.69 4.44
N VAL A 125 3.39 21.42 3.47
CA VAL A 125 3.49 21.99 2.12
C VAL A 125 2.72 23.30 2.06
N PRO A 126 3.37 24.42 1.67
CA PRO A 126 2.68 25.69 1.58
C PRO A 126 1.87 25.76 0.28
N VAL A 127 0.54 25.92 0.40
CA VAL A 127 -0.39 25.89 -0.73
C VAL A 127 -0.93 27.29 -1.02
N ALA A 128 -0.80 27.75 -2.26
CA ALA A 128 -1.34 29.04 -2.70
C ALA A 128 -2.82 28.93 -3.07
N ALA A 129 -3.18 27.95 -3.91
CA ALA A 129 -4.55 27.77 -4.38
C ALA A 129 -4.88 26.30 -4.65
N VAL A 130 -6.14 25.93 -4.44
CA VAL A 130 -6.65 24.58 -4.72
C VAL A 130 -7.87 24.65 -5.62
N ARG A 131 -7.82 23.93 -6.74
CA ARG A 131 -8.95 23.77 -7.67
C ARG A 131 -9.28 22.30 -7.81
N THR A 132 -10.55 21.94 -7.62
CA THR A 132 -11.02 20.56 -7.70
C THR A 132 -12.04 20.39 -8.80
N ARG A 133 -12.04 19.23 -9.47
CA ARG A 133 -13.13 18.79 -10.35
C ARG A 133 -13.46 17.33 -10.09
N VAL A 134 -14.71 16.95 -10.35
CA VAL A 134 -15.15 15.55 -10.31
C VAL A 134 -14.90 14.92 -11.68
N GLN A 135 -14.23 13.79 -11.71
CA GLN A 135 -13.99 13.01 -12.92
C GLN A 135 -14.94 11.82 -12.95
N HIS A 136 -15.78 11.76 -13.97
CA HIS A 136 -16.64 10.61 -14.21
C HIS A 136 -15.85 9.47 -14.84
N GLY A 137 -15.99 8.27 -14.28
CA GLY A 137 -15.48 7.03 -14.85
C GLY A 137 -16.29 6.59 -16.07
N SER A 138 -15.68 5.83 -16.97
CA SER A 138 -16.43 5.26 -18.11
C SER A 138 -17.46 4.24 -17.64
N ASN A 139 -18.66 4.27 -18.25
CA ASN A 139 -19.73 3.29 -18.05
C ASN A 139 -20.07 2.52 -19.34
N ARG A 140 -19.12 2.45 -20.28
CA ARG A 140 -19.35 1.83 -21.59
C ARG A 140 -19.05 0.33 -21.60
N LYS A 141 -18.18 -0.14 -20.70
CA LYS A 141 -17.77 -1.55 -20.64
C LYS A 141 -18.97 -2.41 -20.25
N ARG A 142 -19.12 -3.54 -20.93
CA ARG A 142 -20.13 -4.56 -20.63
C ARG A 142 -19.47 -5.91 -20.43
N ASP A 143 -20.15 -6.74 -19.66
CA ASP A 143 -19.73 -8.11 -19.39
C ASP A 143 -20.25 -9.09 -20.44
N TYR A 144 -19.81 -10.35 -20.33
CA TYR A 144 -20.35 -11.45 -21.13
C TYR A 144 -21.86 -11.65 -20.94
N ARG A 145 -22.40 -11.23 -19.78
CA ARG A 145 -23.86 -11.19 -19.50
C ARG A 145 -24.54 -9.90 -19.94
N ASN A 146 -23.88 -9.06 -20.75
CA ASN A 146 -24.39 -7.77 -21.23
C ASN A 146 -24.71 -6.74 -20.12
N VAL A 147 -24.24 -6.96 -18.89
CA VAL A 147 -24.38 -6.02 -17.75
C VAL A 147 -23.32 -4.92 -17.87
N ARG A 148 -23.69 -3.66 -17.60
CA ARG A 148 -22.74 -2.53 -17.65
C ARG A 148 -21.86 -2.49 -16.41
N MET A 149 -20.55 -2.45 -16.60
CA MET A 149 -19.57 -2.24 -15.54
C MET A 149 -19.13 -0.78 -15.49
N LYS A 150 -19.49 -0.11 -14.40
CA LYS A 150 -19.14 1.28 -14.13
C LYS A 150 -17.76 1.38 -13.47
N LYS A 151 -16.85 2.13 -14.09
CA LYS A 151 -15.60 2.52 -13.41
C LYS A 151 -15.91 3.53 -12.30
N PRO A 152 -15.27 3.43 -11.11
CA PRO A 152 -15.52 4.34 -10.01
C PRO A 152 -15.15 5.77 -10.39
N ASP A 153 -16.02 6.70 -9.99
CA ASP A 153 -15.77 8.13 -10.14
C ASP A 153 -14.78 8.59 -9.06
N TYR A 154 -13.96 9.59 -9.38
CA TYR A 154 -12.97 10.13 -8.44
C TYR A 154 -12.85 11.63 -8.59
N LYS A 155 -12.37 12.30 -7.54
CA LYS A 155 -12.12 13.74 -7.57
C LYS A 155 -10.65 14.00 -7.89
N VAL A 156 -10.41 14.98 -8.75
CA VAL A 156 -9.07 15.47 -9.11
C VAL A 156 -8.89 16.85 -8.52
N ALA A 157 -7.76 17.09 -7.84
CA ALA A 157 -7.33 18.44 -7.49
C ALA A 157 -6.08 18.84 -8.24
N TYR A 158 -6.05 20.13 -8.56
CA TYR A 158 -4.89 20.90 -8.97
C TYR A 158 -4.53 21.82 -7.81
N VAL A 159 -3.31 21.67 -7.32
CA VAL A 159 -2.79 22.40 -6.17
C VAL A 159 -1.64 23.25 -6.67
N GLN A 160 -1.73 24.56 -6.48
CA GLN A 160 -0.64 25.47 -6.77
C GLN A 160 0.19 25.65 -5.49
N LEU A 161 1.49 25.39 -5.60
CA LEU A 161 2.44 25.59 -4.51
C LEU A 161 2.68 27.08 -4.30
N ALA A 162 2.89 27.48 -3.04
CA ALA A 162 3.27 28.85 -2.71
C ALA A 162 4.80 29.03 -2.78
N HIS A 163 5.26 30.28 -2.66
CA HIS A 163 6.68 30.65 -2.60
C HIS A 163 7.50 30.32 -3.85
N GLY A 164 6.86 30.17 -5.01
CA GLY A 164 7.57 29.87 -6.28
C GLY A 164 8.26 28.51 -6.29
N GLN A 165 7.83 27.58 -5.43
CA GLN A 165 8.34 26.22 -5.44
C GLN A 165 7.90 25.50 -6.71
N THR A 166 8.85 24.86 -7.38
CA THR A 166 8.58 24.01 -8.55
C THR A 166 8.56 22.56 -8.13
N PHE A 167 7.67 21.78 -8.74
CA PHE A 167 7.55 20.36 -8.47
C PHE A 167 7.48 19.58 -9.78
N THR A 168 8.45 18.69 -9.97
CA THR A 168 8.46 17.73 -11.06
C THR A 168 8.15 16.34 -10.51
N PHE A 169 7.28 15.61 -11.20
CA PHE A 169 6.93 14.26 -10.77
C PHE A 169 8.15 13.35 -10.93
N PRO A 170 8.66 12.72 -9.86
CA PRO A 170 9.88 11.93 -9.93
C PRO A 170 9.68 10.68 -10.79
N ASP A 171 10.74 10.22 -11.42
CA ASP A 171 10.71 8.91 -12.06
C ASP A 171 10.84 7.81 -11.01
N LEU A 172 9.80 7.00 -10.87
CA LEU A 172 9.72 5.93 -9.86
C LEU A 172 10.35 4.63 -10.34
N PHE A 173 10.55 4.49 -11.65
CA PHE A 173 11.04 3.27 -12.27
C PHE A 173 12.22 3.60 -13.19
N PRO A 174 13.37 4.00 -12.62
CA PRO A 174 14.57 4.17 -13.43
C PRO A 174 14.92 2.85 -14.12
N GLU A 175 15.51 2.94 -15.31
CA GLU A 175 16.00 1.77 -16.02
C GLU A 175 16.97 1.00 -15.09
N LYS A 176 16.68 -0.27 -14.84
CA LYS A 176 17.52 -1.10 -13.97
C LYS A 176 18.87 -1.27 -14.63
N ASN A 177 19.94 -0.95 -13.91
CA ASN A 177 21.27 -1.43 -14.25
C ASN A 177 21.23 -2.96 -14.21
N HIS A 178 21.32 -3.61 -15.38
CA HIS A 178 21.29 -5.06 -15.54
C HIS A 178 22.44 -5.69 -14.75
N GLY A 179 22.17 -6.15 -13.52
CA GLY A 179 23.24 -6.61 -12.62
C GLY A 179 22.76 -7.40 -11.41
N SER A 180 21.59 -8.04 -11.48
CA SER A 180 21.20 -9.08 -10.53
C SER A 180 21.61 -10.44 -11.14
N PRO A 181 22.65 -11.12 -10.64
CA PRO A 181 23.12 -12.37 -11.22
C PRO A 181 22.08 -13.49 -11.15
N GLY A 182 21.21 -13.48 -10.14
CA GLY A 182 20.37 -14.63 -9.78
C GLY A 182 19.13 -14.87 -10.64
N ASP A 183 18.62 -13.87 -11.38
CA ASP A 183 17.48 -14.06 -12.29
C ASP A 183 17.91 -14.42 -13.72
N ASN A 184 19.16 -14.13 -14.08
CA ASN A 184 19.68 -14.36 -15.43
C ASN A 184 19.94 -15.85 -15.68
N ASP A 185 20.32 -16.64 -14.67
CA ASP A 185 20.76 -18.03 -14.87
C ASP A 185 19.70 -18.94 -15.54
N ILE A 186 18.43 -18.82 -15.13
CA ILE A 186 17.33 -19.61 -15.72
C ILE A 186 17.03 -19.11 -17.14
N GLN A 187 17.05 -17.79 -17.32
CA GLN A 187 16.78 -17.15 -18.60
C GLN A 187 17.89 -17.48 -19.61
N ASP A 188 19.14 -17.47 -19.19
CA ASP A 188 20.33 -17.80 -19.97
C ASP A 188 20.34 -19.28 -20.34
N ARG A 189 20.03 -20.18 -19.40
CA ARG A 189 19.88 -21.61 -19.70
C ARG A 189 18.76 -21.88 -20.71
N LEU A 190 17.64 -21.16 -20.62
CA LEU A 190 16.55 -21.26 -21.60
C LEU A 190 17.00 -20.73 -22.97
N LEU A 191 17.72 -19.61 -22.99
CA LEU A 191 18.25 -18.99 -24.21
C LEU A 191 19.25 -19.92 -24.91
N GLU A 192 20.15 -20.50 -24.12
CA GLU A 192 21.18 -21.43 -24.59
C GLU A 192 20.56 -22.73 -25.11
N GLY A 193 19.56 -23.27 -24.40
CA GLY A 193 18.77 -24.40 -24.90
C GLY A 193 18.04 -24.12 -26.21
N GLN A 194 17.54 -22.90 -26.42
CA GLN A 194 16.97 -22.48 -27.71
C GLN A 194 18.04 -22.38 -28.81
N ARG A 195 19.21 -21.79 -28.52
CA ARG A 195 20.32 -21.68 -29.48
C ARG A 195 20.79 -23.06 -29.97
N GLN A 196 20.96 -24.01 -29.05
CA GLN A 196 21.32 -25.38 -29.40
C GLN A 196 20.27 -26.04 -30.32
N ARG A 197 18.98 -25.84 -30.05
CA ARG A 197 17.89 -26.40 -30.87
C ARG A 197 17.76 -25.76 -32.25
N GLN A 198 18.23 -24.53 -32.42
CA GLN A 198 18.20 -23.79 -33.68
C GLN A 198 19.36 -24.18 -34.62
N SER A 199 20.41 -24.81 -34.11
CA SER A 199 21.49 -25.40 -34.92
C SER A 199 21.03 -26.66 -35.65
N ARG A 200 20.13 -26.50 -36.63
CA ARG A 200 19.75 -27.59 -37.54
C ARG A 200 20.50 -27.43 -38.84
N ASP A 201 21.18 -28.50 -39.28
CA ASP A 201 21.85 -28.51 -40.59
C ASP A 201 20.80 -28.48 -41.71
N PRO A 202 20.76 -27.44 -42.57
CA PRO A 202 19.80 -27.35 -43.66
C PRO A 202 19.91 -28.50 -44.68
N ARG A 203 21.06 -29.19 -44.74
CA ARG A 203 21.32 -30.29 -45.69
C ARG A 203 20.68 -31.62 -45.29
N ARG A 204 20.22 -31.75 -44.04
CA ARG A 204 19.64 -33.00 -43.48
C ARG A 204 18.20 -33.30 -43.92
N GLY A 205 17.56 -32.42 -44.69
CA GLY A 205 16.26 -32.70 -45.32
C GLY A 205 15.12 -33.05 -44.35
N GLY A 206 15.18 -32.60 -43.09
CA GLY A 206 14.13 -32.85 -42.08
C GLY A 206 14.29 -34.13 -41.25
N VAL A 207 15.38 -34.89 -41.40
CA VAL A 207 15.65 -36.07 -40.57
C VAL A 207 16.11 -35.64 -39.17
N PRO A 208 15.54 -36.18 -38.07
CA PRO A 208 15.94 -35.86 -36.70
C PRO A 208 17.42 -36.20 -36.40
N ASP A 209 18.10 -35.35 -35.64
CA ASP A 209 19.55 -35.46 -35.35
C ASP A 209 19.89 -36.45 -34.22
N TRP A 210 18.90 -37.05 -33.55
CA TRP A 210 19.14 -37.93 -32.41
C TRP A 210 19.42 -39.40 -32.78
N PHE A 211 19.17 -39.81 -34.02
CA PHE A 211 19.54 -41.14 -34.53
C PHE A 211 21.00 -41.12 -35.02
N GLY A 212 21.93 -41.63 -34.20
CA GLY A 212 23.36 -41.75 -34.53
C GLY A 212 23.73 -43.17 -34.96
N LEU A 213 23.21 -43.62 -36.10
CA LEU A 213 23.60 -44.87 -36.77
C LEU A 213 24.90 -44.70 -37.57
#